data_AF-A0A8S0WP05-F1
#
_entry.id   AF-A0A8S0WP05-F1
#
_cell.length_a   1.000
_cell.length_b   1.000
_cell.length_c   1.000
_cell.angle_alpha   90.00
_cell.angle_beta   90.00
_cell.angle_gamma   90.00
#
_symmetry.space_group_name_H-M   'P 1'
#
loop_
_entity.id
_entity.type
_entity.pdbx_description
1 polymer ?
#
loop_
_entity_poly.entity_id
_entity_poly.type
_entity_poly.pdbx_seq_one_letter_code
_entity_poly.pdbx_strand_id
1 'polypeptide(L)'
;MFFSSPRHLRPATMSATFAPSASNSPLPPSYSDPMPPPFDPTSSTSSSTFDFDALSPEFPPDTSPLPAYTPGPNHAASLRSRNSTSRPTTQPKEFYYELKKRGKPFACLTLTAYGGAAFSKHMPTFVEGEKVKGRVELRLERPESVLGVYVQIQGQVITGANPNDQLTFIDLTHTLWGPSMGDPRGTTDDAGGTGSARASTSVDGTPSGSNDSSNTPVSSSPDSSALTAASADTPPVQAAPTGLPPKFTDKLQGTYTWSFALDLPKEVVVPYGARGEVGVFHPPQTFNERHSRASVVYEIVLRVGRGRLLRGDHRIPAQFGYIPVTRPPAFSQLRRMAYAEGSALLGPTVDVEGWYAPEEVRVQGKVLHNRTVDIGFSTSPMI
;
A
#
# COMPACT_ATOMS: atom_id res chain seq x y z
N MET A 1 60.98 -0.99 16.03
CA MET A 1 60.58 0.40 16.29
C MET A 1 60.95 1.24 15.07
N PHE A 2 59.98 1.57 14.22
CA PHE A 2 60.07 2.67 13.26
C PHE A 2 58.65 3.17 13.06
N PHE A 3 58.38 4.40 13.51
CA PHE A 3 57.12 5.10 13.31
C PHE A 3 57.07 5.65 11.89
N SER A 4 56.00 5.37 11.16
CA SER A 4 55.71 6.00 9.87
C SER A 4 54.55 6.97 10.05
N SER A 5 54.81 8.26 9.83
CA SER A 5 53.84 9.36 9.90
C SER A 5 52.73 9.24 8.85
N PRO A 6 51.51 9.76 9.12
CA PRO A 6 50.44 9.81 8.15
C PRO A 6 50.57 11.03 7.23
N ARG A 7 50.44 10.82 5.91
CA ARG A 7 50.35 11.90 4.92
C ARG A 7 48.96 12.53 4.95
N HIS A 8 48.90 13.83 5.21
CA HIS A 8 47.74 14.67 4.95
C HIS A 8 47.40 14.69 3.45
N LEU A 9 46.22 14.19 3.09
CA LEU A 9 45.60 14.44 1.79
C LEU A 9 44.76 15.72 1.88
N ARG A 10 45.09 16.69 1.01
CA ARG A 10 44.33 17.93 0.82
C ARG A 10 43.02 17.63 0.07
N PRO A 11 41.90 18.32 0.38
CA PRO A 11 40.70 18.22 -0.43
C PRO A 11 40.90 18.95 -1.77
N ALA A 12 40.52 18.28 -2.85
CA ALA A 12 40.48 18.85 -4.19
C ALA A 12 39.28 19.81 -4.32
N THR A 13 39.56 21.08 -4.56
CA THR A 13 38.57 22.08 -4.97
C THR A 13 38.23 21.85 -6.44
N MET A 14 37.03 21.34 -6.73
CA MET A 14 36.48 21.33 -8.09
C MET A 14 35.50 22.49 -8.24
N SER A 15 35.96 23.55 -8.92
CA SER A 15 35.10 24.63 -9.42
C SER A 15 34.45 24.18 -10.72
N ALA A 16 33.13 23.99 -10.72
CA ALA A 16 32.35 23.76 -11.93
C ALA A 16 31.67 25.06 -12.35
N THR A 17 32.18 25.67 -13.42
CA THR A 17 31.55 26.79 -14.13
C THR A 17 30.39 26.24 -14.96
N PHE A 18 29.16 26.59 -14.58
CA PHE A 18 27.97 26.29 -15.37
C PHE A 18 27.65 27.46 -16.31
N ALA A 19 27.62 27.18 -17.61
CA ALA A 19 27.08 28.09 -18.62
C ALA A 19 25.54 27.98 -18.64
N PRO A 20 24.79 29.09 -18.80
CA PRO A 20 23.34 29.04 -18.88
C PRO A 20 22.88 28.59 -20.27
N SER A 21 22.22 27.43 -20.34
CA SER A 21 21.46 26.97 -21.50
C SER A 21 20.09 27.65 -21.51
N ALA A 22 19.83 28.48 -22.52
CA ALA A 22 18.55 29.12 -22.75
C ALA A 22 17.50 28.09 -23.20
N SER A 23 16.53 27.78 -22.33
CA SER A 23 15.31 27.05 -22.70
C SER A 23 14.18 28.06 -22.92
N ASN A 24 13.76 28.18 -24.18
CA ASN A 24 12.62 28.98 -24.60
C ASN A 24 11.34 28.22 -24.22
N SER A 25 10.66 28.64 -23.15
CA SER A 25 9.35 28.12 -22.76
C SER A 25 8.29 29.21 -22.97
N PRO A 26 7.11 28.90 -23.55
CA PRO A 26 6.07 29.89 -23.77
C PRO A 26 5.48 30.35 -22.42
N LEU A 27 5.47 31.67 -22.22
CA LEU A 27 4.88 32.33 -21.06
C LEU A 27 3.36 32.06 -21.00
N PRO A 28 2.77 31.87 -19.81
CA PRO A 28 1.32 31.84 -19.65
C PRO A 28 0.71 33.23 -19.95
N PRO A 29 -0.57 33.30 -20.36
CA PRO A 29 -1.24 34.56 -20.65
C PRO A 29 -1.25 35.47 -19.42
N SER A 30 -0.81 36.71 -19.62
CA SER A 30 -0.86 37.81 -18.66
C SER A 30 -2.32 38.10 -18.29
N TYR A 31 -2.68 37.93 -17.01
CA TYR A 31 -3.90 38.49 -16.46
C TYR A 31 -3.73 40.01 -16.36
N SER A 32 -4.21 40.71 -17.38
CA SER A 32 -4.34 42.17 -17.39
C SER A 32 -5.83 42.51 -17.31
N ASP A 33 -6.46 42.23 -16.17
CA ASP A 33 -7.76 42.85 -15.84
C ASP A 33 -7.51 44.13 -15.04
N PRO A 34 -8.15 45.26 -15.39
CA PRO A 34 -7.96 46.53 -14.71
C PRO A 34 -8.63 46.50 -13.32
N MET A 35 -7.88 46.89 -12.28
CA MET A 35 -8.42 47.13 -10.95
C MET A 35 -9.49 48.23 -10.99
N PRO A 36 -10.58 48.10 -10.21
CA PRO A 36 -11.51 49.21 -9.98
C PRO A 36 -10.82 50.32 -9.15
N PRO A 37 -11.20 51.59 -9.36
CA PRO A 37 -10.56 52.72 -8.71
C PRO A 37 -10.86 52.78 -7.20
N PRO A 38 -9.97 53.39 -6.40
CA PRO A 38 -10.17 53.58 -4.97
C PRO A 38 -11.29 54.60 -4.69
N PHE A 39 -12.10 54.32 -3.66
CA PHE A 39 -13.13 55.21 -3.16
C PHE A 39 -12.51 56.44 -2.47
N ASP A 40 -12.93 57.63 -2.90
CA ASP A 40 -12.57 58.93 -2.29
C ASP A 40 -13.47 59.23 -1.09
N PRO A 41 -12.92 59.46 0.13
CA PRO A 41 -13.70 59.80 1.31
C PRO A 41 -13.69 61.30 1.57
N THR A 42 -14.26 62.12 0.68
CA THR A 42 -14.52 63.54 0.99
C THR A 42 -15.79 64.05 0.32
N SER A 43 -16.92 63.92 1.01
CA SER A 43 -18.03 64.87 0.88
C SER A 43 -18.83 64.91 2.17
N SER A 44 -18.49 65.90 2.99
CA SER A 44 -19.29 66.40 4.10
C SER A 44 -20.44 67.25 3.55
N THR A 45 -21.69 66.83 3.78
CA THR A 45 -22.86 67.69 3.58
C THR A 45 -23.89 67.48 4.69
N SER A 46 -23.92 68.47 5.58
CA SER A 46 -25.03 68.99 6.40
C SER A 46 -26.11 68.05 6.97
N SER A 47 -26.11 68.01 8.30
CA SER A 47 -27.27 68.14 9.20
C SER A 47 -28.65 68.33 8.56
N SER A 48 -29.49 67.30 8.67
CA SER A 48 -30.93 67.48 8.85
C SER A 48 -31.42 66.52 9.95
N THR A 49 -31.94 67.11 11.01
CA THR A 49 -32.79 66.46 12.01
C THR A 49 -34.08 66.03 11.32
N PHE A 50 -34.34 64.73 11.27
CA PHE A 50 -35.65 64.18 10.92
C PHE A 50 -36.04 63.08 11.89
N ASP A 51 -37.31 63.15 12.27
CA ASP A 51 -37.99 62.46 13.35
C ASP A 51 -37.91 60.93 13.28
N PHE A 52 -37.70 60.34 14.46
CA PHE A 52 -37.78 58.91 14.72
C PHE A 52 -39.21 58.61 15.19
N ASP A 53 -40.13 58.43 14.26
CA ASP A 53 -41.29 57.56 14.52
C ASP A 53 -41.98 57.15 13.22
N ALA A 54 -42.40 55.89 13.20
CA ALA A 54 -43.16 55.23 12.14
C ALA A 54 -42.47 55.11 10.77
N LEU A 55 -41.94 53.92 10.49
CA LEU A 55 -42.36 53.05 9.37
C LEU A 55 -41.46 51.80 9.36
N SER A 56 -42.05 50.66 9.68
CA SER A 56 -41.47 49.34 9.47
C SER A 56 -41.06 49.15 8.00
N PRO A 57 -39.81 48.83 7.68
CA PRO A 57 -39.50 48.27 6.38
C PRO A 57 -39.87 46.79 6.38
N GLU A 58 -40.90 46.43 5.63
CA GLU A 58 -41.13 45.06 5.17
C GLU A 58 -39.89 44.62 4.38
N PHE A 59 -39.06 43.81 5.01
CA PHE A 59 -38.03 43.05 4.31
C PHE A 59 -38.74 42.02 3.41
N PRO A 60 -38.49 42.01 2.09
CA PRO A 60 -38.93 40.90 1.27
C PRO A 60 -38.23 39.63 1.78
N PRO A 61 -38.94 38.50 1.98
CA PRO A 61 -38.33 37.26 2.38
C PRO A 61 -37.52 36.71 1.20
N ASP A 62 -36.24 37.06 1.14
CA ASP A 62 -35.29 36.43 0.23
C ASP A 62 -34.89 35.06 0.80
N THR A 63 -35.86 34.17 0.89
CA THR A 63 -35.60 32.74 1.00
C THR A 63 -35.28 32.25 -0.41
N SER A 64 -34.04 32.43 -0.84
CA SER A 64 -33.49 31.51 -1.83
C SER A 64 -33.30 30.17 -1.09
N PRO A 65 -34.15 29.15 -1.32
CA PRO A 65 -33.88 27.85 -0.76
C PRO A 65 -32.58 27.38 -1.40
N LEU A 66 -31.54 27.20 -0.59
CA LEU A 66 -30.43 26.29 -0.94
C LEU A 66 -31.07 25.04 -1.56
N PRO A 67 -30.54 24.50 -2.67
CA PRO A 67 -31.17 23.36 -3.33
C PRO A 67 -31.35 22.24 -2.31
N ALA A 68 -32.59 22.06 -1.86
CA ALA A 68 -32.96 20.94 -1.04
C ALA A 68 -32.67 19.72 -1.90
N TYR A 69 -31.88 18.79 -1.37
CA TYR A 69 -31.83 17.45 -1.94
C TYR A 69 -33.23 16.88 -1.82
N THR A 70 -34.04 17.05 -2.86
CA THR A 70 -35.40 16.52 -2.93
C THR A 70 -35.29 15.01 -2.77
N PRO A 71 -35.85 14.41 -1.70
CA PRO A 71 -36.05 12.98 -1.68
C PRO A 71 -37.08 12.70 -2.77
N GLY A 72 -36.66 12.02 -3.84
CA GLY A 72 -37.54 11.70 -4.96
C GLY A 72 -38.79 10.97 -4.48
N PRO A 73 -39.93 11.09 -5.19
CA PRO A 73 -41.19 10.54 -4.74
C PRO A 73 -41.09 9.01 -4.62
N ASN A 74 -41.65 8.50 -3.52
CA ASN A 74 -41.89 7.09 -3.29
C ASN A 74 -42.53 6.43 -4.51
N HIS A 75 -41.70 5.75 -5.30
CA HIS A 75 -42.20 4.69 -6.16
C HIS A 75 -42.64 3.56 -5.22
N ALA A 76 -43.95 3.33 -5.22
CA ALA A 76 -44.58 2.13 -4.73
C ALA A 76 -43.72 0.90 -5.03
N ALA A 77 -43.64 0.01 -4.04
CA ALA A 77 -42.97 -1.27 -4.08
C ALA A 77 -43.47 -2.13 -5.26
N SER A 78 -42.94 -1.88 -6.45
CA SER A 78 -42.85 -2.89 -7.48
C SER A 78 -41.68 -3.76 -7.08
N LEU A 79 -41.96 -5.01 -6.76
CA LEU A 79 -41.02 -6.11 -6.68
C LEU A 79 -40.33 -6.28 -8.04
N ARG A 80 -39.52 -5.30 -8.44
CA ARG A 80 -38.50 -5.48 -9.45
C ARG A 80 -37.45 -6.32 -8.77
N SER A 81 -37.50 -7.61 -9.09
CA SER A 81 -36.37 -8.53 -9.03
C SER A 81 -35.08 -7.73 -9.06
N ARG A 82 -34.40 -7.67 -7.92
CA ARG A 82 -33.04 -7.15 -7.83
C ARG A 82 -32.24 -8.04 -8.76
N ASN A 83 -32.10 -7.62 -10.02
CA ASN A 83 -30.93 -7.95 -10.79
C ASN A 83 -29.79 -7.42 -9.96
N SER A 84 -29.17 -8.33 -9.20
CA SER A 84 -27.85 -8.18 -8.64
C SER A 84 -26.99 -7.66 -9.77
N THR A 85 -26.80 -6.34 -9.81
CA THR A 85 -25.73 -5.73 -10.57
C THR A 85 -24.50 -6.31 -9.92
N SER A 86 -23.98 -7.37 -10.55
CA SER A 86 -22.76 -8.02 -10.16
C SER A 86 -21.75 -6.90 -9.97
N ARG A 87 -21.28 -6.73 -8.72
CA ARG A 87 -20.11 -5.93 -8.42
C ARG A 87 -19.11 -6.24 -9.53
N PRO A 88 -18.66 -5.26 -10.34
CA PRO A 88 -17.80 -5.56 -11.48
C PRO A 88 -16.62 -6.36 -10.93
N THR A 89 -16.59 -7.65 -11.25
CA THR A 89 -15.51 -8.54 -10.85
C THR A 89 -14.31 -8.02 -11.60
N THR A 90 -13.56 -7.14 -10.94
CA THR A 90 -12.40 -6.51 -11.53
C THR A 90 -11.41 -7.64 -11.78
N GLN A 91 -11.16 -7.95 -13.05
CA GLN A 91 -10.23 -9.03 -13.38
C GLN A 91 -8.85 -8.68 -12.80
N PRO A 92 -8.10 -9.66 -12.28
CA PRO A 92 -6.75 -9.42 -11.81
C PRO A 92 -5.90 -8.81 -12.92
N LYS A 93 -5.10 -7.80 -12.58
CA LYS A 93 -4.22 -7.14 -13.55
C LYS A 93 -2.77 -7.53 -13.31
N GLU A 94 -2.11 -7.96 -14.38
CA GLU A 94 -0.71 -8.36 -14.35
C GLU A 94 0.23 -7.25 -14.84
N PHE A 95 1.37 -7.14 -14.19
CA PHE A 95 2.46 -6.21 -14.51
C PHE A 95 3.75 -6.98 -14.66
N TYR A 96 4.47 -6.75 -15.75
CA TYR A 96 5.62 -7.56 -16.14
C TYR A 96 6.90 -6.73 -16.16
N TYR A 97 7.94 -7.24 -15.50
CA TYR A 97 9.25 -6.61 -15.37
C TYR A 97 10.31 -7.65 -15.73
N GLU A 98 11.28 -7.29 -16.58
CA GLU A 98 12.26 -8.25 -17.09
C GLU A 98 13.69 -7.71 -17.09
N LEU A 99 14.64 -8.63 -16.98
CA LEU A 99 16.04 -8.37 -17.21
C LEU A 99 16.53 -9.19 -18.40
N LYS A 100 17.15 -8.50 -19.35
CA LYS A 100 17.68 -9.12 -20.57
C LYS A 100 19.17 -9.38 -20.47
N LYS A 101 19.59 -10.51 -21.01
CA LYS A 101 20.99 -10.87 -21.21
C LYS A 101 21.18 -11.26 -22.68
N ARG A 102 22.04 -10.53 -23.39
CA ARG A 102 22.26 -10.72 -24.85
C ARG A 102 20.94 -10.64 -25.65
N GLY A 103 20.10 -9.67 -25.32
CA GLY A 103 18.81 -9.45 -26.00
C GLY A 103 17.68 -10.39 -25.58
N LYS A 104 17.94 -11.45 -24.81
CA LYS A 104 16.94 -12.41 -24.36
C LYS A 104 16.57 -12.22 -22.89
N PRO A 105 15.29 -12.27 -22.50
CA PRO A 105 14.90 -12.21 -21.10
C PRO A 105 15.42 -13.44 -20.36
N PHE A 106 16.12 -13.22 -19.26
CA PHE A 106 16.66 -14.30 -18.43
C PHE A 106 16.05 -14.32 -17.02
N ALA A 107 15.47 -13.21 -16.56
CA ALA A 107 14.74 -13.13 -15.31
C ALA A 107 13.52 -12.24 -15.50
N CYS A 108 12.36 -12.70 -15.04
CA CYS A 108 11.08 -12.02 -15.18
C CYS A 108 10.36 -12.01 -13.83
N LEU A 109 9.82 -10.86 -13.45
CA LEU A 109 8.95 -10.67 -12.31
C LEU A 109 7.58 -10.25 -12.84
N THR A 110 6.55 -11.02 -12.49
CA THR A 110 5.16 -10.69 -12.76
C THR A 110 4.47 -10.38 -11.44
N LEU A 111 3.85 -9.21 -11.31
CA LEU A 111 3.03 -8.82 -10.17
C LEU A 111 1.56 -8.86 -10.57
N THR A 112 0.71 -9.37 -9.68
CA THR A 112 -0.73 -9.53 -9.96
C THR A 112 -1.55 -8.78 -8.91
N ALA A 113 -2.24 -7.73 -9.31
CA ALA A 113 -3.15 -6.96 -8.45
C ALA A 113 -4.58 -7.52 -8.58
N TYR A 114 -5.19 -7.92 -7.46
CA TYR A 114 -6.55 -8.48 -7.42
C TYR A 114 -7.54 -7.44 -6.90
N GLY A 115 -7.45 -7.10 -5.61
CA GLY A 115 -8.34 -6.16 -4.93
C GLY A 115 -8.11 -4.73 -5.40
N GLY A 116 -6.86 -4.35 -5.59
CA GLY A 116 -6.46 -3.05 -6.13
C GLY A 116 -6.46 -2.92 -7.66
N ALA A 117 -7.01 -3.89 -8.41
CA ALA A 117 -7.02 -3.86 -9.88
C ALA A 117 -7.65 -2.57 -10.45
N ALA A 118 -8.69 -2.03 -9.81
CA ALA A 118 -9.34 -0.78 -10.19
C ALA A 118 -8.41 0.46 -10.10
N PHE A 119 -7.43 0.43 -9.19
CA PHE A 119 -6.45 1.50 -8.98
C PHE A 119 -5.16 1.28 -9.76
N SER A 120 -4.98 0.09 -10.32
CA SER A 120 -3.75 -0.34 -11.00
C SER A 120 -3.75 0.12 -12.46
N LYS A 121 -3.63 1.43 -12.73
CA LYS A 121 -3.68 1.96 -14.11
C LYS A 121 -2.38 1.67 -14.87
N HIS A 122 -1.25 2.14 -14.36
CA HIS A 122 0.07 2.04 -14.99
C HIS A 122 1.12 1.35 -14.10
N MET A 123 0.82 1.15 -12.83
CA MET A 123 1.61 0.36 -11.89
C MET A 123 0.67 -0.57 -11.10
N PRO A 124 1.17 -1.70 -10.56
CA PRO A 124 0.39 -2.51 -9.64
C PRO A 124 0.10 -1.71 -8.39
N THR A 125 -1.14 -1.74 -7.94
CA THR A 125 -1.60 -1.06 -6.73
C THR A 125 -2.28 -2.07 -5.82
N PHE A 126 -1.89 -2.09 -4.55
CA PHE A 126 -2.41 -2.96 -3.51
C PHE A 126 -3.11 -2.14 -2.44
N VAL A 127 -4.24 -2.63 -1.97
CA VAL A 127 -4.97 -2.03 -0.85
C VAL A 127 -4.54 -2.73 0.45
N GLU A 128 -4.57 -2.02 1.57
CA GLU A 128 -4.24 -2.61 2.88
C GLU A 128 -4.99 -3.92 3.14
N GLY A 129 -4.25 -4.91 3.64
CA GLY A 129 -4.73 -6.28 3.87
C GLY A 129 -4.69 -7.18 2.63
N GLU A 130 -4.42 -6.65 1.43
CA GLU A 130 -4.13 -7.44 0.25
C GLU A 130 -2.69 -7.96 0.27
N LYS A 131 -2.49 -9.22 -0.15
CA LYS A 131 -1.16 -9.78 -0.34
C LYS A 131 -0.54 -9.31 -1.65
N VAL A 132 0.73 -8.92 -1.61
CA VAL A 132 1.54 -8.70 -2.82
C VAL A 132 1.83 -10.06 -3.45
N LYS A 133 1.12 -10.36 -4.54
CA LYS A 133 1.22 -11.64 -5.25
C LYS A 133 1.99 -11.49 -6.55
N GLY A 134 2.71 -12.54 -6.91
CA GLY A 134 3.42 -12.56 -8.17
C GLY A 134 4.03 -13.90 -8.52
N ARG A 135 4.76 -13.89 -9.62
CA ARG A 135 5.51 -15.01 -10.18
C ARG A 135 6.88 -14.53 -10.63
N VAL A 136 7.90 -15.31 -10.30
CA VAL A 136 9.27 -15.12 -10.77
C VAL A 136 9.58 -16.24 -11.74
N GLU A 137 10.11 -15.88 -12.90
CA GLU A 137 10.63 -16.83 -13.89
C GLU A 137 12.11 -16.57 -14.14
N LEU A 138 12.94 -17.60 -14.05
CA LEU A 138 14.38 -17.54 -14.30
C LEU A 138 14.73 -18.49 -15.44
N ARG A 139 15.27 -17.95 -16.53
CA ARG A 139 15.68 -18.68 -17.74
C ARG A 139 17.20 -18.63 -17.89
N LEU A 140 17.85 -19.77 -17.71
CA LEU A 140 19.30 -19.91 -17.77
C LEU A 140 19.69 -20.79 -18.96
N GLU A 141 20.08 -20.18 -20.08
CA GLU A 141 20.52 -20.91 -21.29
C GLU A 141 21.79 -21.76 -21.04
N ARG A 142 22.63 -21.33 -20.10
CA ARG A 142 23.88 -22.01 -19.73
C ARG A 142 23.88 -22.29 -18.22
N PRO A 143 24.61 -23.31 -17.75
CA PRO A 143 24.78 -23.56 -16.32
C PRO A 143 25.36 -22.35 -15.59
N GLU A 144 24.61 -21.78 -14.66
CA GLU A 144 25.02 -20.65 -13.81
C GLU A 144 24.95 -21.01 -12.33
N SER A 145 25.94 -20.53 -11.56
CA SER A 145 25.95 -20.64 -10.10
C SER A 145 25.04 -19.56 -9.49
N VAL A 146 23.85 -19.96 -9.09
CA VAL A 146 22.87 -19.12 -8.38
C VAL A 146 22.92 -19.47 -6.90
N LEU A 147 23.13 -18.47 -6.05
CA LEU A 147 23.18 -18.66 -4.60
C LEU A 147 21.83 -18.52 -3.91
N GLY A 148 20.86 -17.93 -4.59
CA GLY A 148 19.49 -17.81 -4.11
C GLY A 148 18.67 -16.88 -4.98
N VAL A 149 17.37 -17.00 -4.86
CA VAL A 149 16.37 -16.16 -5.51
C VAL A 149 15.51 -15.59 -4.39
N TYR A 150 15.43 -14.26 -4.33
CA TYR A 150 14.77 -13.53 -3.26
C TYR A 150 13.85 -12.47 -3.85
N VAL A 151 12.77 -12.21 -3.13
CA VAL A 151 11.91 -11.04 -3.36
C VAL A 151 12.01 -10.18 -2.12
N GLN A 152 12.34 -8.90 -2.30
CA GLN A 152 12.49 -7.94 -1.21
C GLN A 152 11.51 -6.79 -1.41
N ILE A 153 10.69 -6.48 -0.42
CA ILE A 153 9.80 -5.32 -0.42
C ILE A 153 10.42 -4.23 0.45
N GLN A 154 10.49 -3.02 -0.09
CA GLN A 154 10.95 -1.83 0.60
C GLN A 154 9.89 -0.73 0.56
N GLY A 155 9.63 -0.11 1.71
CA GLY A 155 8.81 1.10 1.84
C GLY A 155 9.68 2.23 2.37
N GLN A 156 9.72 3.35 1.66
CA GLN A 156 10.63 4.46 1.97
C GLN A 156 9.92 5.81 1.93
N VAL A 157 10.28 6.69 2.86
CA VAL A 157 10.00 8.13 2.78
C VAL A 157 11.27 8.82 2.31
N ILE A 158 11.17 9.57 1.20
CA ILE A 158 12.30 10.24 0.56
C ILE A 158 12.04 11.76 0.64
N THR A 159 12.85 12.47 1.42
CA THR A 159 12.74 13.93 1.64
C THR A 159 13.83 14.75 0.94
N GLY A 160 14.81 14.07 0.35
CA GLY A 160 15.97 14.68 -0.30
C GLY A 160 16.77 13.67 -1.11
N ALA A 161 17.83 14.15 -1.77
CA ALA A 161 18.65 13.34 -2.65
C ALA A 161 19.72 12.51 -1.89
N ASN A 162 20.01 12.84 -0.63
CA ASN A 162 21.03 12.15 0.14
C ASN A 162 20.45 10.89 0.81
N PRO A 163 21.26 9.85 1.06
CA PRO A 163 20.81 8.66 1.79
C PRO A 163 20.27 8.96 3.19
N ASN A 164 20.80 9.99 3.86
CA ASN A 164 20.32 10.41 5.18
C ASN A 164 18.94 11.08 5.14
N ASP A 165 18.49 11.48 3.94
CA ASP A 165 17.18 12.08 3.71
C ASP A 165 16.14 11.00 3.32
N GLN A 166 16.52 9.72 3.41
CA GLN A 166 15.68 8.57 3.12
C GLN A 166 15.46 7.74 4.40
N LEU A 167 14.20 7.49 4.72
CA LEU A 167 13.80 6.67 5.85
C LEU A 167 13.12 5.39 5.34
N THR A 168 13.76 4.25 5.55
CA THR A 168 13.16 2.94 5.24
C THR A 168 12.32 2.50 6.43
N PHE A 169 11.01 2.35 6.22
CA PHE A 169 10.05 1.91 7.24
C PHE A 169 9.56 0.47 7.04
N ILE A 170 9.75 -0.10 5.83
CA ILE A 170 9.54 -1.52 5.54
C ILE A 170 10.78 -2.05 4.84
N ASP A 171 11.30 -3.19 5.31
CA ASP A 171 12.27 -4.01 4.60
C ASP A 171 11.97 -5.49 4.87
N LEU A 172 11.25 -6.13 3.95
CA LEU A 172 10.83 -7.53 4.04
C LEU A 172 11.51 -8.35 2.95
N THR A 173 12.30 -9.35 3.34
CA THR A 173 12.94 -10.27 2.40
C THR A 173 12.29 -11.65 2.50
N HIS A 174 11.87 -12.18 1.35
CA HIS A 174 11.34 -13.53 1.20
C HIS A 174 12.21 -14.36 0.25
N THR A 175 12.64 -15.52 0.72
CA THR A 175 13.46 -16.46 -0.05
C THR A 175 12.57 -17.36 -0.88
N LEU A 176 12.62 -17.23 -2.21
CA LEU A 176 11.90 -18.11 -3.12
C LEU A 176 12.65 -19.43 -3.34
N TRP A 177 13.97 -19.34 -3.39
CA TRP A 177 14.83 -20.50 -3.51
C TRP A 177 16.22 -20.23 -2.94
N GLY A 178 16.82 -21.26 -2.35
CA GLY A 178 18.23 -21.29 -2.01
C GLY A 178 18.76 -22.72 -2.00
N PRO A 179 20.10 -22.93 -2.02
CA PRO A 179 20.72 -24.24 -2.02
C PRO A 179 20.22 -25.20 -0.93
N SER A 180 19.85 -24.70 0.25
CA SER A 180 19.31 -25.50 1.35
C SER A 180 17.91 -26.07 1.08
N MET A 181 17.21 -25.59 0.05
CA MET A 181 15.89 -26.06 -0.37
C MET A 181 15.95 -27.20 -1.40
N GLY A 182 17.15 -27.67 -1.76
CA GLY A 182 17.35 -28.73 -2.75
C GLY A 182 17.26 -28.25 -4.20
N ASP A 183 17.13 -29.22 -5.13
CA ASP A 183 16.99 -28.92 -6.56
C ASP A 183 15.64 -28.20 -6.80
N PRO A 184 15.64 -26.99 -7.37
CA PRO A 184 14.41 -26.26 -7.65
C PRO A 184 13.48 -26.94 -8.66
N ARG A 185 13.91 -28.03 -9.32
CA ARG A 185 13.07 -28.87 -10.19
C ARG A 185 12.30 -29.95 -9.44
N GLY A 186 12.72 -30.26 -8.20
CA GLY A 186 12.19 -31.39 -7.42
C GLY A 186 11.06 -31.03 -6.46
N THR A 187 10.64 -29.76 -6.39
CA THR A 187 9.66 -29.31 -5.37
C THR A 187 8.20 -29.62 -5.69
N THR A 188 7.89 -30.57 -6.58
CA THR A 188 6.49 -30.93 -6.90
C THR A 188 6.09 -32.38 -6.69
N ASP A 189 7.00 -33.29 -6.36
CA ASP A 189 6.67 -34.72 -6.25
C ASP A 189 7.18 -35.31 -4.93
N ASP A 190 6.51 -34.98 -3.81
CA ASP A 190 6.27 -35.89 -2.66
C ASP A 190 5.84 -35.10 -1.40
N ALA A 191 4.53 -34.89 -1.24
CA ALA A 191 3.78 -34.91 0.03
C ALA A 191 2.30 -34.58 -0.25
N GLY A 192 1.44 -35.60 -0.19
CA GLY A 192 0.05 -35.56 -0.62
C GLY A 192 -0.88 -34.66 0.20
N GLY A 193 -1.89 -34.10 -0.49
CA GLY A 193 -3.02 -33.41 0.14
C GLY A 193 -3.82 -32.52 -0.81
N THR A 194 -4.59 -33.14 -1.72
CA THR A 194 -5.78 -32.59 -2.42
C THR A 194 -5.67 -31.21 -3.10
N GLY A 195 -5.57 -31.18 -4.43
CA GLY A 195 -5.73 -29.93 -5.19
C GLY A 195 -5.46 -29.96 -6.70
N SER A 196 -5.89 -31.01 -7.41
CA SER A 196 -6.20 -31.06 -8.85
C SER A 196 -5.40 -30.15 -9.82
N ALA A 197 -4.22 -30.60 -10.26
CA ALA A 197 -3.62 -30.17 -11.53
C ALA A 197 -4.28 -30.94 -12.68
N ARG A 198 -4.95 -30.25 -13.61
CA ARG A 198 -5.52 -30.85 -14.82
C ARG A 198 -4.61 -30.55 -16.00
N ALA A 199 -3.85 -31.56 -16.43
CA ALA A 199 -3.24 -31.59 -17.75
C ALA A 199 -4.32 -32.04 -18.76
N SER A 200 -4.56 -31.23 -19.77
CA SER A 200 -5.52 -31.52 -20.84
C SER A 200 -4.81 -32.22 -21.99
N THR A 201 -5.03 -33.51 -22.16
CA THR A 201 -4.88 -34.20 -23.45
C THR A 201 -6.17 -34.96 -23.73
N SER A 202 -6.88 -34.48 -24.75
CA SER A 202 -8.09 -35.04 -25.35
C SER A 202 -7.81 -36.36 -26.05
N VAL A 203 -8.54 -37.43 -25.75
CA VAL A 203 -9.05 -38.41 -26.73
C VAL A 203 -10.31 -39.11 -26.19
N ASP A 204 -11.27 -39.28 -27.10
CA ASP A 204 -12.58 -39.94 -27.13
C ASP A 204 -12.87 -41.18 -26.24
N GLY A 205 -14.16 -41.35 -25.88
CA GLY A 205 -14.75 -42.67 -25.55
C GLY A 205 -15.75 -42.74 -24.37
N THR A 206 -17.04 -42.49 -24.63
CA THR A 206 -18.24 -42.92 -23.85
C THR A 206 -18.47 -44.44 -24.13
N PRO A 207 -19.11 -45.32 -23.30
CA PRO A 207 -20.33 -45.03 -22.52
C PRO A 207 -20.66 -45.81 -21.21
N SER A 208 -21.69 -45.30 -20.52
CA SER A 208 -22.81 -45.99 -19.81
C SER A 208 -22.65 -46.79 -18.51
N GLY A 209 -23.61 -46.54 -17.59
CA GLY A 209 -24.14 -47.48 -16.56
C GLY A 209 -23.84 -47.06 -15.11
N SER A 210 -24.70 -46.31 -14.40
CA SER A 210 -25.95 -46.70 -13.69
C SER A 210 -25.74 -47.22 -12.25
N ASN A 211 -26.38 -46.52 -11.29
CA ASN A 211 -26.89 -46.95 -9.97
C ASN A 211 -25.83 -47.48 -8.95
N ASP A 212 -25.93 -47.30 -7.64
CA ASP A 212 -27.11 -47.27 -6.79
C ASP A 212 -26.77 -46.65 -5.41
N SER A 213 -27.78 -46.65 -4.55
CA SER A 213 -28.05 -45.79 -3.41
C SER A 213 -27.56 -46.32 -2.06
N SER A 214 -27.52 -45.40 -1.09
CA SER A 214 -27.93 -45.55 0.34
C SER A 214 -27.21 -46.58 1.23
N ASN A 215 -26.64 -46.15 2.36
CA ASN A 215 -27.33 -46.04 3.66
C ASN A 215 -26.35 -45.83 4.84
N THR A 216 -26.66 -44.84 5.69
CA THR A 216 -26.34 -44.76 7.14
C THR A 216 -27.27 -45.71 7.94
N PRO A 217 -27.25 -45.89 9.30
CA PRO A 217 -26.70 -45.03 10.37
C PRO A 217 -26.19 -45.74 11.67
N VAL A 218 -26.06 -44.95 12.76
CA VAL A 218 -26.02 -45.21 14.23
C VAL A 218 -24.78 -45.88 14.85
N SER A 219 -24.00 -45.20 15.72
CA SER A 219 -24.22 -44.71 17.11
C SER A 219 -24.09 -45.80 18.19
N SER A 220 -23.05 -45.71 19.03
CA SER A 220 -23.15 -45.74 20.51
C SER A 220 -21.77 -45.77 21.18
N SER A 221 -21.54 -44.79 22.06
CA SER A 221 -20.62 -44.89 23.21
C SER A 221 -21.32 -45.69 24.33
N PRO A 222 -20.57 -46.26 25.30
CA PRO A 222 -20.50 -45.55 26.60
C PRO A 222 -19.19 -45.69 27.41
N ASP A 223 -19.10 -44.75 28.34
CA ASP A 223 -18.34 -44.53 29.58
C ASP A 223 -17.42 -45.57 30.28
N SER A 224 -16.29 -45.01 30.75
CA SER A 224 -15.75 -44.96 32.13
C SER A 224 -15.05 -46.15 32.84
N SER A 225 -13.76 -45.90 33.16
CA SER A 225 -13.07 -46.07 34.47
C SER A 225 -12.71 -47.45 35.02
N ALA A 226 -11.40 -47.75 35.12
CA ALA A 226 -10.72 -48.19 36.36
C ALA A 226 -9.19 -48.35 36.21
N LEU A 227 -8.48 -48.00 37.28
CA LEU A 227 -7.02 -48.09 37.51
C LEU A 227 -6.56 -49.54 37.74
N THR A 228 -5.35 -49.92 37.27
CA THR A 228 -4.21 -50.40 38.09
C THR A 228 -3.01 -50.88 37.24
N ALA A 229 -1.84 -50.32 37.56
CA ALA A 229 -0.48 -50.86 37.64
C ALA A 229 0.12 -51.82 36.57
N ALA A 230 1.20 -51.30 35.97
CA ALA A 230 2.52 -51.93 35.76
C ALA A 230 2.65 -53.17 34.85
N SER A 231 3.27 -52.98 33.68
CA SER A 231 4.49 -53.70 33.29
C SER A 231 5.14 -53.07 32.06
N ALA A 232 6.46 -53.10 32.06
CA ALA A 232 7.34 -52.51 31.06
C ALA A 232 7.20 -53.20 29.70
N ASP A 233 6.96 -52.41 28.65
CA ASP A 233 7.50 -52.70 27.33
C ASP A 233 7.62 -51.39 26.55
N THR A 234 8.85 -50.99 26.24
CA THR A 234 9.14 -49.77 25.46
C THR A 234 9.15 -50.15 23.99
N PRO A 235 8.16 -49.74 23.16
CA PRO A 235 8.28 -49.90 21.73
C PRO A 235 9.44 -49.03 21.22
N PRO A 236 10.21 -49.48 20.22
CA PRO A 236 11.36 -48.75 19.73
C PRO A 236 10.88 -47.41 19.18
N VAL A 237 11.44 -46.33 19.73
CA VAL A 237 11.35 -44.98 19.18
C VAL A 237 11.74 -45.07 17.70
N GLN A 238 10.75 -44.98 16.81
CA GLN A 238 11.00 -44.68 15.41
C GLN A 238 11.70 -43.33 15.38
N ALA A 239 13.00 -43.36 15.10
CA ALA A 239 13.79 -42.18 14.85
C ALA A 239 13.06 -41.37 13.77
N ALA A 240 12.62 -40.16 14.14
CA ALA A 240 12.18 -39.18 13.17
C ALA A 240 13.28 -39.05 12.10
N PRO A 241 12.95 -39.07 10.79
CA PRO A 241 13.95 -38.93 9.74
C PRO A 241 14.57 -37.54 9.88
N THR A 242 15.72 -37.48 10.56
CA THR A 242 16.53 -36.29 10.74
C THR A 242 17.39 -36.14 9.48
N GLY A 243 16.74 -36.06 8.33
CA GLY A 243 17.37 -35.85 7.04
C GLY A 243 16.98 -34.47 6.54
N LEU A 244 17.76 -33.44 6.88
CA LEU A 244 17.69 -32.19 6.14
C LEU A 244 17.92 -32.53 4.65
N PRO A 245 17.11 -31.99 3.73
CA PRO A 245 17.29 -32.28 2.31
C PRO A 245 18.73 -31.93 1.91
N PRO A 246 19.37 -32.75 1.06
CA PRO A 246 20.74 -32.52 0.64
C PRO A 246 20.84 -31.13 0.00
N LYS A 247 21.81 -30.34 0.48
CA LYS A 247 22.07 -29.01 -0.06
C LYS A 247 22.43 -29.13 -1.54
N PHE A 248 21.72 -28.40 -2.40
CA PHE A 248 21.99 -28.36 -3.82
C PHE A 248 23.31 -27.61 -4.09
N THR A 249 24.29 -28.31 -4.67
CA THR A 249 25.61 -27.74 -4.96
C THR A 249 25.85 -27.47 -6.44
N ASP A 250 24.94 -27.91 -7.31
CA ASP A 250 25.10 -27.84 -8.75
C ASP A 250 24.77 -26.46 -9.33
N LYS A 251 25.05 -26.30 -10.62
CA LYS A 251 24.68 -25.09 -11.37
C LYS A 251 23.25 -25.24 -11.88
N LEU A 252 22.49 -24.15 -11.85
CA LEU A 252 21.16 -24.11 -12.43
C LEU A 252 21.25 -23.90 -13.95
N GLN A 253 20.41 -24.62 -14.69
CA GLN A 253 20.24 -24.51 -16.14
C GLN A 253 18.81 -24.86 -16.51
N GLY A 254 18.22 -24.10 -17.43
CA GLY A 254 16.83 -24.27 -17.87
C GLY A 254 15.91 -23.16 -17.36
N THR A 255 14.62 -23.46 -17.26
CA THR A 255 13.59 -22.52 -16.82
C THR A 255 13.07 -22.92 -15.45
N TYR A 256 12.99 -21.95 -14.56
CA TYR A 256 12.50 -22.13 -13.20
C TYR A 256 11.43 -21.09 -12.89
N THR A 257 10.41 -21.51 -12.17
CA THR A 257 9.26 -20.66 -11.86
C THR A 257 8.89 -20.78 -10.40
N TRP A 258 8.75 -19.65 -9.71
CA TRP A 258 8.31 -19.59 -8.33
C TRP A 258 7.15 -18.59 -8.20
N SER A 259 6.08 -19.00 -7.53
CA SER A 259 5.00 -18.11 -7.14
C SER A 259 5.21 -17.62 -5.72
N PHE A 260 4.74 -16.40 -5.42
CA PHE A 260 4.82 -15.85 -4.07
C PHE A 260 3.57 -15.03 -3.73
N ALA A 261 3.34 -14.91 -2.43
CA ALA A 261 2.32 -14.05 -1.85
C ALA A 261 2.85 -13.51 -0.52
N LEU A 262 3.02 -12.19 -0.41
CA LEU A 262 3.60 -11.54 0.76
C LEU A 262 2.57 -10.65 1.43
N ASP A 263 2.42 -10.79 2.74
CA ASP A 263 1.62 -9.88 3.55
C ASP A 263 2.44 -8.62 3.84
N LEU A 264 1.88 -7.45 3.56
CA LEU A 264 2.45 -6.18 4.02
C LEU A 264 2.12 -6.00 5.50
N PRO A 265 3.07 -5.50 6.32
CA PRO A 265 2.84 -5.29 7.74
C PRO A 265 1.84 -4.14 7.91
N LYS A 266 0.88 -4.29 8.84
CA LYS A 266 -0.08 -3.22 9.15
C LYS A 266 0.52 -2.10 9.99
N GLU A 267 1.57 -2.45 10.73
CA GLU A 267 2.28 -1.56 11.62
C GLU A 267 3.78 -1.73 11.38
N VAL A 268 4.51 -0.61 11.45
CA VAL A 268 5.95 -0.53 11.25
C VAL A 268 6.57 0.19 12.42
N VAL A 269 7.73 -0.32 12.84
CA VAL A 269 8.48 0.23 13.96
C VAL A 269 9.59 1.10 13.38
N VAL A 270 9.55 2.41 13.62
CA VAL A 270 10.42 3.37 12.94
C VAL A 270 11.04 4.33 13.97
N PRO A 271 12.35 4.61 13.87
CA PRO A 271 12.97 5.66 14.68
C PRO A 271 12.50 7.04 14.22
N TYR A 272 12.16 7.91 15.16
CA TYR A 272 11.72 9.28 14.94
C TYR A 272 12.33 10.26 15.96
N GLY A 273 12.28 11.55 15.64
CA GLY A 273 12.78 12.62 16.50
C GLY A 273 14.32 12.68 16.60
N ALA A 274 14.84 13.77 17.17
CA ALA A 274 16.29 14.01 17.29
C ALA A 274 17.00 13.02 18.22
N ARG A 275 16.25 12.34 19.10
CA ARG A 275 16.76 11.36 20.07
C ARG A 275 16.68 9.91 19.60
N GLY A 276 16.14 9.66 18.40
CA GLY A 276 15.95 8.30 17.87
C GLY A 276 14.93 7.50 18.67
N GLU A 277 13.86 8.16 19.13
CA GLU A 277 12.74 7.49 19.79
C GLU A 277 12.11 6.49 18.81
N VAL A 278 11.58 5.39 19.32
CA VAL A 278 10.99 4.34 18.47
C VAL A 278 9.49 4.40 18.57
N GLY A 279 8.82 4.58 17.43
CA GLY A 279 7.37 4.67 17.35
C GLY A 279 6.79 3.54 16.50
N VAL A 280 5.55 3.18 16.78
CA VAL A 280 4.75 2.25 15.98
C VAL A 280 3.81 3.08 15.12
N PHE A 281 3.89 2.90 13.80
CA PHE A 281 3.11 3.66 12.83
C PHE A 281 2.45 2.73 11.82
N HIS A 282 1.37 3.17 11.19
CA HIS A 282 0.82 2.49 10.03
C HIS A 282 1.63 2.87 8.77
N PRO A 283 1.84 1.94 7.81
CA PRO A 283 2.48 2.29 6.54
C PRO A 283 1.69 3.40 5.82
N PRO A 284 2.35 4.49 5.42
CA PRO A 284 1.69 5.60 4.73
C PRO A 284 1.26 5.23 3.31
N GLN A 285 0.25 5.92 2.79
CA GLN A 285 -0.12 5.80 1.38
C GLN A 285 1.06 6.14 0.44
N THR A 286 1.15 5.46 -0.70
CA THR A 286 2.06 5.90 -1.78
C THR A 286 1.76 7.34 -2.17
N PHE A 287 2.78 8.18 -2.15
CA PHE A 287 2.66 9.61 -2.40
C PHE A 287 3.85 10.09 -3.24
N ASN A 288 3.59 10.58 -4.44
CA ASN A 288 4.63 11.11 -5.32
C ASN A 288 4.06 12.26 -6.15
N GLU A 289 4.31 13.49 -5.71
CA GLU A 289 3.77 14.71 -6.31
C GLU A 289 4.88 15.64 -6.78
N ARG A 290 4.72 16.22 -7.98
CA ARG A 290 5.77 16.97 -8.71
C ARG A 290 6.32 18.20 -7.97
N HIS A 291 5.60 18.69 -6.97
CA HIS A 291 5.98 19.90 -6.22
C HIS A 291 6.15 19.65 -4.71
N SER A 292 6.06 18.39 -4.28
CA SER A 292 6.37 18.04 -2.89
C SER A 292 7.86 17.79 -2.73
N ARG A 293 8.41 18.17 -1.57
CA ARG A 293 9.78 17.83 -1.17
C ARG A 293 9.89 16.44 -0.56
N ALA A 294 8.77 15.77 -0.31
CA ALA A 294 8.71 14.44 0.24
C ALA A 294 7.91 13.51 -0.68
N SER A 295 8.37 12.27 -0.82
CA SER A 295 7.62 11.19 -1.46
C SER A 295 7.64 9.93 -0.60
N VAL A 296 6.62 9.11 -0.77
CA VAL A 296 6.48 7.79 -0.17
C VAL A 296 6.44 6.78 -1.30
N VAL A 297 7.46 5.92 -1.36
CA VAL A 297 7.66 4.96 -2.46
C VAL A 297 7.69 3.56 -1.89
N TYR A 298 7.01 2.65 -2.59
CA TYR A 298 7.07 1.22 -2.34
C TYR A 298 7.66 0.52 -3.55
N GLU A 299 8.64 -0.35 -3.30
CA GLU A 299 9.35 -1.11 -4.32
C GLU A 299 9.44 -2.58 -3.93
N ILE A 300 9.23 -3.45 -4.89
CA ILE A 300 9.55 -4.87 -4.81
C ILE A 300 10.73 -5.16 -5.72
N VAL A 301 11.77 -5.79 -5.18
CA VAL A 301 13.03 -6.07 -5.87
C VAL A 301 13.21 -7.57 -5.95
N LEU A 302 13.18 -8.12 -7.17
CA LEU A 302 13.66 -9.47 -7.42
C LEU A 302 15.19 -9.46 -7.37
N ARG A 303 15.80 -10.26 -6.51
CA ARG A 303 17.25 -10.44 -6.39
C ARG A 303 17.63 -11.87 -6.74
N VAL A 304 18.59 -12.01 -7.66
CA VAL A 304 19.19 -13.30 -8.02
C VAL A 304 20.66 -13.27 -7.62
N GLY A 305 20.98 -13.96 -6.53
CA GLY A 305 22.32 -14.02 -5.95
C GLY A 305 23.27 -14.87 -6.80
N ARG A 306 24.52 -14.42 -6.98
CA ARG A 306 25.49 -15.08 -7.87
C ARG A 306 26.71 -15.61 -7.13
N GLY A 307 27.15 -16.82 -7.49
CA GLY A 307 28.19 -17.56 -6.77
C GLY A 307 29.65 -17.16 -7.01
N ARG A 308 29.96 -16.19 -7.88
CA ARG A 308 31.36 -15.78 -8.12
C ARG A 308 31.67 -14.52 -7.33
N LEU A 309 32.72 -14.58 -6.52
CA LEU A 309 33.19 -13.62 -5.50
C LEU A 309 33.33 -12.14 -5.94
N LEU A 310 33.08 -11.79 -7.21
CA LEU A 310 33.23 -10.45 -7.78
C LEU A 310 32.04 -10.00 -8.67
N ARG A 311 30.96 -10.77 -8.77
CA ARG A 311 29.77 -10.36 -9.54
C ARG A 311 28.64 -9.97 -8.60
N GLY A 312 28.14 -8.74 -8.77
CA GLY A 312 26.94 -8.30 -8.05
C GLY A 312 25.70 -9.12 -8.39
N ASP A 313 24.75 -9.11 -7.46
CA ASP A 313 23.42 -9.71 -7.63
C ASP A 313 22.70 -9.08 -8.83
N HIS A 314 21.92 -9.88 -9.55
CA HIS A 314 20.97 -9.32 -10.50
C HIS A 314 19.76 -8.79 -9.74
N ARG A 315 19.30 -7.58 -10.12
CA ARG A 315 18.19 -6.91 -9.46
C ARG A 315 17.17 -6.45 -10.50
N ILE A 316 15.89 -6.73 -10.27
CA ILE A 316 14.77 -6.17 -11.02
C ILE A 316 13.90 -5.38 -10.04
N PRO A 317 14.06 -4.05 -9.97
CA PRO A 317 13.16 -3.20 -9.20
C PRO A 317 11.82 -3.04 -9.92
N ALA A 318 10.73 -3.06 -9.15
CA ALA A 318 9.39 -2.77 -9.61
C ALA A 318 8.66 -1.93 -8.55
N GLN A 319 8.23 -0.73 -8.90
CA GLN A 319 7.43 0.11 -8.01
C GLN A 319 5.98 -0.35 -7.99
N PHE A 320 5.33 -0.21 -6.84
CA PHE A 320 3.91 -0.46 -6.67
C PHE A 320 3.25 0.61 -5.80
N GLY A 321 1.94 0.79 -5.98
CA GLY A 321 1.10 1.65 -5.16
C GLY A 321 0.57 0.91 -3.93
N TYR A 322 0.52 1.59 -2.80
CA TYR A 322 -0.12 1.13 -1.57
C TYR A 322 -1.20 2.14 -1.16
N ILE A 323 -2.41 1.63 -0.89
CA ILE A 323 -3.55 2.42 -0.42
C ILE A 323 -3.98 1.89 0.95
N PRO A 324 -3.74 2.64 2.05
CA PRO A 324 -4.22 2.25 3.37
C PRO A 324 -5.75 2.26 3.42
N VAL A 325 -6.34 1.41 4.26
CA VAL A 325 -7.78 1.38 4.49
C VAL A 325 -8.06 2.08 5.81
N THR A 326 -8.34 3.38 5.72
CA THR A 326 -8.84 4.14 6.86
C THR A 326 -10.34 3.90 7.01
N ARG A 327 -10.77 3.42 8.18
CA ARG A 327 -12.19 3.40 8.53
C ARG A 327 -12.47 4.59 9.44
N PRO A 328 -13.47 5.43 9.11
CA PRO A 328 -13.89 6.45 10.04
C PRO A 328 -14.38 5.77 11.33
N PRO A 329 -14.27 6.47 12.48
CA PRO A 329 -14.89 6.00 13.70
C PRO A 329 -16.40 5.84 13.52
N ALA A 330 -17.03 5.07 14.40
CA ALA A 330 -18.48 4.99 14.42
C ALA A 330 -19.08 6.38 14.67
N PHE A 331 -20.20 6.68 14.01
CA PHE A 331 -20.91 7.93 14.22
C PHE A 331 -21.38 8.08 15.68
N SER A 332 -21.38 9.32 16.19
CA SER A 332 -21.93 9.66 17.49
C SER A 332 -23.40 9.20 17.60
N GLN A 333 -23.88 9.01 18.84
CA GLN A 333 -25.26 8.58 19.05
C GLN A 333 -26.28 9.58 18.48
N LEU A 334 -26.03 10.88 18.69
CA LEU A 334 -26.88 11.96 18.18
C LEU A 334 -26.93 11.96 16.66
N ARG A 335 -25.79 11.78 15.97
CA ARG A 335 -25.75 11.67 14.52
C ARG A 335 -26.47 10.43 14.00
N ARG A 336 -26.35 9.29 14.68
CA ARG A 336 -27.09 8.07 14.32
C ARG A 336 -28.60 8.27 14.43
N MET A 337 -29.08 8.94 15.48
CA MET A 337 -30.51 9.26 15.64
C MET A 337 -30.99 10.22 14.56
N ALA A 338 -30.23 11.29 14.27
CA ALA A 338 -30.58 12.22 13.21
C ALA A 338 -30.73 11.53 11.85
N TYR A 339 -29.84 10.59 11.51
CA TYR A 339 -29.99 9.79 10.29
C TYR A 339 -31.16 8.81 10.33
N ALA A 340 -31.41 8.17 11.48
CA ALA A 340 -32.52 7.23 11.62
C ALA A 340 -33.88 7.92 11.50
N GLU A 341 -33.98 9.14 12.02
CA GLU A 341 -35.20 9.95 12.05
C GLU A 341 -35.33 10.86 10.81
N GLY A 342 -34.25 11.01 10.02
CA GLY A 342 -34.20 11.92 8.87
C GLY A 342 -34.19 13.40 9.27
N SER A 343 -33.75 13.72 10.49
CA SER A 343 -33.68 15.09 10.99
C SER A 343 -32.44 15.84 10.48
N ALA A 344 -32.41 17.16 10.64
CA ALA A 344 -31.22 17.95 10.38
C ALA A 344 -30.06 17.52 11.30
N LEU A 345 -28.83 17.58 10.78
CA LEU A 345 -27.63 17.30 11.56
C LEU A 345 -27.43 18.37 12.64
N LEU A 346 -27.13 17.93 13.85
CA LEU A 346 -26.82 18.82 14.96
C LEU A 346 -25.44 19.47 14.75
N GLY A 347 -25.33 20.75 15.06
CA GLY A 347 -24.08 21.49 14.96
C GLY A 347 -23.04 21.08 16.03
N PRO A 348 -21.78 21.53 15.90
CA PRO A 348 -20.68 21.13 16.78
C PRO A 348 -20.88 21.51 18.25
N THR A 349 -21.71 22.53 18.54
CA THR A 349 -22.04 22.90 19.92
C THR A 349 -22.92 21.87 20.62
N VAL A 350 -23.75 21.14 19.86
CA VAL A 350 -24.75 20.20 20.40
C VAL A 350 -24.25 18.76 20.27
N ASP A 351 -23.58 18.41 19.18
CA ASP A 351 -23.02 17.08 18.93
C ASP A 351 -21.49 17.14 18.88
N VAL A 352 -20.85 17.55 19.98
CA VAL A 352 -19.38 17.75 20.02
C VAL A 352 -18.61 16.51 19.51
N GLU A 353 -19.09 15.30 19.80
CA GLU A 353 -18.47 14.03 19.36
C GLU A 353 -18.68 13.71 17.87
N GLY A 354 -19.74 14.24 17.27
CA GLY A 354 -20.02 14.05 15.84
C GLY A 354 -19.19 14.96 14.93
N TRP A 355 -18.42 15.88 15.50
CA TRP A 355 -17.60 16.83 14.74
C TRP A 355 -16.12 16.65 15.12
N TYR A 356 -15.28 16.46 14.11
CA TYR A 356 -13.85 16.33 14.34
C TYR A 356 -13.22 17.73 14.36
N ALA A 357 -12.71 18.12 15.53
CA ALA A 357 -11.83 19.26 15.68
C ALA A 357 -10.42 18.73 15.92
N PRO A 358 -9.55 18.70 14.89
CA PRO A 358 -8.16 18.29 15.10
C PRO A 358 -7.51 19.22 16.14
N GLU A 359 -6.60 18.65 16.91
CA GLU A 359 -5.76 19.43 17.82
C GLU A 359 -5.00 20.50 17.03
N GLU A 360 -4.84 21.69 17.63
CA GLU A 360 -4.11 22.78 17.02
C GLU A 360 -2.68 22.31 16.72
N VAL A 361 -2.34 22.22 15.43
CA VAL A 361 -0.98 21.82 15.03
C VAL A 361 -0.10 23.06 15.08
N ARG A 362 0.89 23.04 15.98
CA ARG A 362 1.93 24.07 16.06
C ARG A 362 3.13 23.67 15.23
N VAL A 363 3.42 24.44 14.21
CA VAL A 363 4.58 24.26 13.35
C VAL A 363 5.61 25.31 13.68
N GLN A 364 6.73 24.85 14.24
CA GLN A 364 7.89 25.71 14.45
C GLN A 364 8.75 25.74 13.18
N GLY A 365 8.95 26.93 12.62
CA GLY A 365 9.74 27.15 11.40
C GLY A 365 10.79 28.25 11.58
N LYS A 366 11.67 28.40 10.59
CA LYS A 366 12.58 29.56 10.48
C LYS A 366 12.21 30.41 9.28
N VAL A 367 11.91 31.69 9.52
CA VAL A 367 11.72 32.70 8.48
C VAL A 367 13.02 33.50 8.34
N LEU A 368 13.46 33.71 7.10
CA LEU A 368 14.69 34.45 6.76
C LEU A 368 15.95 33.92 7.46
N HIS A 369 16.07 32.61 7.59
CA HIS A 369 17.23 31.88 8.17
C HIS A 369 17.60 32.18 9.64
N ASN A 370 17.00 33.20 10.28
CA ASN A 370 17.41 33.61 11.62
C ASN A 370 16.27 33.91 12.60
N ARG A 371 15.01 33.90 12.16
CA ARG A 371 13.86 34.11 13.06
C ARG A 371 13.06 32.83 13.19
N THR A 372 13.07 32.23 14.37
CA THR A 372 12.18 31.14 14.70
C THR A 372 10.76 31.71 14.84
N VAL A 373 9.81 31.14 14.11
CA VAL A 373 8.39 31.45 14.20
C VAL A 373 7.65 30.19 14.61
N ASP A 374 6.62 30.35 15.43
CA ASP A 374 5.68 29.30 15.76
C ASP A 374 4.34 29.68 15.12
N ILE A 375 3.81 28.78 14.28
CA ILE A 375 2.57 29.00 13.57
C ILE A 375 1.59 27.95 14.04
N GLY A 376 0.54 28.40 14.74
CA GLY A 376 -0.61 27.57 15.10
C GLY A 376 -1.58 27.47 13.93
N PHE A 377 -1.95 26.26 13.54
CA PHE A 377 -3.02 26.00 12.59
C PHE A 377 -4.18 25.36 13.34
N SER A 378 -5.31 26.06 13.39
CA SER A 378 -6.59 25.50 13.81
C SER A 378 -7.49 25.37 12.59
N THR A 379 -8.03 24.19 12.33
CA THR A 379 -9.09 24.03 11.32
C THR A 379 -10.45 24.12 11.99
N SER A 380 -11.42 24.73 11.33
CA SER A 380 -12.81 24.67 11.77
C SER A 380 -13.28 23.22 11.88
N PRO A 381 -14.20 22.90 12.81
CA PRO A 381 -14.75 21.56 12.93
C PRO A 381 -15.35 21.10 11.60
N MET A 382 -14.99 19.89 11.17
CA MET A 382 -15.52 19.29 9.95
C MET A 382 -16.33 18.03 10.28
N ILE A 383 -17.29 17.71 9.40
CA ILE A 383 -18.24 16.59 9.52
C ILE A 383 -17.57 15.26 9.26
#